data_AF-A0A943FNJ9-F1
#
_entry.id   AF-A0A943FNJ9-F1
#
_cell.length_a   1.000
_cell.length_b   1.000
_cell.length_c   1.000
_cell.angle_alpha   90.00
_cell.angle_beta   90.00
_cell.angle_gamma   90.00
#
_symmetry.space_group_name_H-M   'P 1'
#
loop_
_entity.id
_entity.type
_entity.pdbx_description
1 polymer ?
#
loop_
_entity_poly.entity_id
_entity_poly.type
_entity_poly.pdbx_seq_one_letter_code
_entity_poly.pdbx_strand_id
1 'polypeptide(L)'
;MIIGNQKKLYYKKKSWLTPKHPLYFESEEFKMYYAAAVMIHAAMNPQVPPEQNYELDRLVHRGLELRAEQMALALKKSANPSEVLGYLCDHMDSDEKRYLLMLDLYNISSEDDPSEKEQENIRLVMHMLEIPEKASRLLAHFIQAAGQEKDEQCRRIYQQMTEAKMELSLMELKYYRMTLYETSLCTQKDLDKAGKLRLVDRCEIREDIVLRDGMVLRLDHAVVRIYGNISIEGGTLIAENSKLIRKSDSHRACVNIRRAGKVIMEQCDIDCRNYGMFLRAQDGEAVIRDSEIYHTTRGAAVRFWGKTLELTGTVFHHCYSRENGGAVMARDGKVTIRQCRFWHCEAVRGGAVYIRQSMEIRNCFFKKCYASEYGAAVFCIGWIGDGVSGLRYQECFPERTETIQYIIAPRGLEISGECEIGIHTIVDCELQVQPQGTLRIHDAVVYLRYPIRCRGYLEIEKSFVRADDMEANDMIILEHARGCTVKESRLDGMGRKGGIFATGSRMEAYRSVFCNMRGTRAVFNAYFPQITQCIFNYCQNGGVHCQSGVVEGCLFVNCRGKSGAAVTMLGKKGMINNCRFVRCISDISGGAVDKAVGSQLENCEFQDCTQ
;
A
#
# COMPACT_ATOMS: atom_id res chain seq x y z
N MET A 1 -30.80 -23.18 35.56
CA MET A 1 -29.83 -22.65 36.54
C MET A 1 -29.49 -21.20 36.18
N ILE A 2 -29.59 -20.23 37.10
CA ILE A 2 -29.21 -18.83 36.81
C ILE A 2 -27.68 -18.75 36.81
N ILE A 3 -27.06 -18.77 35.63
CA ILE A 3 -25.61 -18.62 35.49
C ILE A 3 -25.21 -17.20 35.95
N GLY A 4 -24.37 -17.11 36.98
CA GLY A 4 -23.89 -15.83 37.51
C GLY A 4 -23.11 -14.99 36.49
N ASN A 5 -23.14 -13.67 36.63
CA ASN A 5 -22.55 -12.72 35.67
C ASN A 5 -21.05 -12.95 35.40
N GLN A 6 -20.28 -13.41 36.39
CA GLN A 6 -18.87 -13.75 36.22
C GLN A 6 -18.65 -14.98 35.31
N LYS A 7 -19.46 -16.04 35.48
CA LYS A 7 -19.38 -17.27 34.68
C LYS A 7 -19.80 -16.99 33.22
N LYS A 8 -20.82 -16.13 33.00
CA LYS A 8 -21.17 -15.62 31.65
C LYS A 8 -20.06 -14.82 30.99
N LEU A 9 -19.38 -13.95 31.73
CA LEU A 9 -18.26 -13.15 31.21
C LEU A 9 -17.06 -14.05 30.85
N TYR A 10 -16.77 -15.04 31.69
CA TYR A 10 -15.74 -16.05 31.45
C TYR A 10 -16.02 -16.84 30.16
N TYR A 11 -17.24 -17.35 29.98
CA TYR A 11 -17.67 -18.05 28.76
C TYR A 11 -17.56 -17.19 27.51
N LYS A 12 -18.00 -15.93 27.60
CA LYS A 12 -17.86 -15.01 26.47
C LYS A 12 -16.39 -14.81 26.09
N LYS A 13 -15.50 -14.64 27.07
CA LYS A 13 -14.05 -14.50 26.84
C LYS A 13 -13.44 -15.78 26.24
N LYS A 14 -13.77 -16.96 26.80
CA LYS A 14 -13.27 -18.25 26.33
C LYS A 14 -13.74 -18.56 24.91
N SER A 15 -15.00 -18.25 24.54
CA SER A 15 -15.51 -18.43 23.18
C SER A 15 -14.83 -17.51 22.16
N TRP A 16 -14.52 -16.27 22.54
CA TRP A 16 -13.83 -15.31 21.67
C TRP A 16 -12.37 -15.70 21.38
N LEU A 17 -11.71 -16.36 22.33
CA LEU A 17 -10.30 -16.73 22.22
C LEU A 17 -10.08 -18.18 21.76
N THR A 18 -11.14 -18.98 21.65
CA THR A 18 -11.05 -20.41 21.34
C THR A 18 -10.37 -20.62 19.98
N PRO A 19 -9.24 -21.35 19.92
CA PRO A 19 -8.63 -21.74 18.66
C PRO A 19 -9.51 -22.79 17.95
N LYS A 20 -9.26 -23.02 16.67
CA LYS A 20 -9.86 -24.16 15.96
C LYS A 20 -9.42 -25.47 16.64
N HIS A 21 -10.34 -26.43 16.71
CA HIS A 21 -10.05 -27.75 17.25
C HIS A 21 -9.01 -28.46 16.35
N PRO A 22 -8.12 -29.32 16.87
CA PRO A 22 -7.16 -30.06 16.03
C PRO A 22 -7.81 -30.84 14.87
N LEU A 23 -9.03 -31.33 15.06
CA LEU A 23 -9.82 -32.04 14.03
C LEU A 23 -10.62 -31.10 13.09
N TYR A 24 -10.36 -29.80 13.11
CA TYR A 24 -11.08 -28.83 12.28
C TYR A 24 -10.96 -29.11 10.77
N PHE A 25 -9.81 -29.63 10.32
CA PHE A 25 -9.51 -29.92 8.92
C PHE A 25 -9.98 -31.30 8.44
N GLU A 26 -10.59 -32.11 9.31
CA GLU A 26 -11.19 -33.39 8.93
C GLU A 26 -12.39 -33.20 8.00
N SER A 27 -12.78 -34.28 7.32
CA SER A 27 -13.92 -34.26 6.40
C SER A 27 -15.19 -33.79 7.08
N GLU A 28 -16.09 -33.12 6.33
CA GLU A 28 -17.36 -32.67 6.89
C GLU A 28 -18.15 -33.85 7.49
N GLU A 29 -18.10 -35.02 6.85
CA GLU A 29 -18.71 -36.25 7.34
C GLU A 29 -18.13 -36.68 8.69
N PHE A 30 -16.80 -36.75 8.80
CA PHE A 30 -16.13 -37.12 10.03
C PHE A 30 -16.49 -36.16 11.17
N LYS A 31 -16.46 -34.85 10.92
CA LYS A 31 -16.81 -33.84 11.93
C LYS A 31 -18.27 -33.98 12.40
N MET A 32 -19.19 -34.37 11.53
CA MET A 32 -20.59 -34.63 11.91
C MET A 32 -20.73 -35.86 12.80
N TYR A 33 -20.05 -36.97 12.48
CA TYR A 33 -20.06 -38.17 13.33
C TYR A 33 -19.36 -37.94 14.66
N TYR A 34 -18.23 -37.23 14.66
CA TYR A 34 -17.52 -36.84 15.86
C TYR A 34 -18.41 -35.98 16.78
N ALA A 35 -19.03 -34.93 16.24
CA ALA A 35 -19.96 -34.10 17.00
C ALA A 35 -21.16 -34.91 17.52
N ALA A 36 -21.70 -35.85 16.73
CA ALA A 36 -22.79 -36.72 17.15
C ALA A 36 -22.39 -37.60 18.35
N ALA A 37 -21.19 -38.19 18.36
CA ALA A 37 -20.71 -39.00 19.48
C ALA A 37 -20.58 -38.19 20.77
N VAL A 38 -20.08 -36.97 20.62
CA VAL A 38 -19.91 -36.05 21.73
C VAL A 38 -21.27 -35.53 22.25
N MET A 39 -22.26 -35.31 21.37
CA MET A 39 -23.64 -35.01 21.74
C MET A 39 -24.32 -36.17 22.48
N ILE A 40 -24.13 -37.42 22.01
CA ILE A 40 -24.62 -38.63 22.69
C ILE A 40 -24.11 -38.66 24.13
N HIS A 41 -22.81 -38.40 24.32
CA HIS A 41 -22.21 -38.35 25.64
C HIS A 41 -22.81 -37.23 26.51
N ALA A 42 -22.91 -36.00 25.99
CA ALA A 42 -23.49 -34.88 26.72
C ALA A 42 -24.95 -35.12 27.15
N ALA A 43 -25.72 -35.88 26.35
CA ALA A 43 -27.12 -36.21 26.66
C ALA A 43 -27.27 -37.20 27.83
N MET A 44 -26.18 -37.83 28.27
CA MET A 44 -26.18 -38.75 29.41
C MET A 44 -26.16 -38.03 30.75
N ASN A 45 -25.84 -36.73 30.77
CA ASN A 45 -25.86 -35.91 31.96
C ASN A 45 -27.30 -35.56 32.36
N PRO A 46 -27.80 -36.00 33.53
CA PRO A 46 -29.18 -35.72 33.94
C PRO A 46 -29.38 -34.28 34.44
N GLN A 47 -28.31 -33.55 34.76
CA GLN A 47 -28.37 -32.20 35.34
C GLN A 47 -28.24 -31.10 34.29
N VAL A 48 -27.43 -31.34 33.25
CA VAL A 48 -27.12 -30.37 32.21
C VAL A 48 -27.52 -30.94 30.85
N PRO A 49 -28.65 -30.50 30.25
CA PRO A 49 -29.00 -30.94 28.91
C PRO A 49 -27.97 -30.44 27.88
N PRO A 50 -27.76 -31.13 26.75
CA PRO A 50 -26.75 -30.78 25.74
C PRO A 50 -26.79 -29.32 25.30
N GLU A 51 -27.98 -28.76 25.10
CA GLU A 51 -28.20 -27.36 24.69
C GLU A 51 -27.69 -26.33 25.69
N GLN A 52 -27.47 -26.72 26.95
CA GLN A 52 -26.94 -25.88 28.03
C GLN A 52 -25.46 -26.16 28.32
N ASN A 53 -24.84 -27.15 27.68
CA ASN A 53 -23.44 -27.48 27.88
C ASN A 53 -22.55 -26.53 27.06
N TYR A 54 -21.83 -25.65 27.77
CA TYR A 54 -21.00 -24.64 27.14
C TYR A 54 -19.82 -25.22 26.34
N GLU A 55 -19.18 -26.27 26.84
CA GLU A 55 -18.03 -26.88 26.14
C GLU A 55 -18.48 -27.62 24.86
N LEU A 56 -19.67 -28.24 24.87
CA LEU A 56 -20.27 -28.80 23.66
C LEU A 56 -20.55 -27.71 22.63
N ASP A 57 -21.23 -26.62 23.02
CA ASP A 57 -21.51 -25.47 22.15
C ASP A 57 -20.21 -24.89 21.56
N ARG A 58 -19.20 -24.68 22.41
CA ARG A 58 -17.88 -24.18 22.02
C ARG A 58 -17.19 -25.12 21.03
N LEU A 59 -17.23 -26.43 21.27
CA LEU A 59 -16.64 -27.42 20.38
C LEU A 59 -17.28 -27.40 19.00
N VAL A 60 -18.60 -27.51 18.91
CA VAL A 60 -19.30 -27.63 17.62
C VAL A 60 -19.27 -26.33 16.83
N HIS A 61 -19.43 -25.17 17.48
CA HIS A 61 -19.53 -23.87 16.79
C HIS A 61 -18.18 -23.18 16.58
N ARG A 62 -17.25 -23.26 17.54
CA ARG A 62 -15.97 -22.54 17.47
C ARG A 62 -14.80 -23.46 17.15
N GLY A 63 -14.79 -24.66 17.71
CA GLY A 63 -13.76 -25.67 17.48
C GLY A 63 -13.82 -26.27 16.07
N LEU A 64 -14.92 -26.97 15.75
CA LEU A 64 -15.14 -27.69 14.50
C LEU A 64 -15.80 -26.84 13.39
N GLU A 65 -16.46 -25.74 13.80
CA GLU A 65 -17.19 -24.79 12.95
C GLU A 65 -18.23 -25.47 12.05
N LEU A 66 -19.11 -26.26 12.67
CA LEU A 66 -20.22 -26.87 11.96
C LEU A 66 -21.28 -25.81 11.62
N ARG A 67 -21.70 -25.80 10.36
CA ARG A 67 -22.83 -25.00 9.87
C ARG A 67 -24.14 -25.55 10.42
N ALA A 68 -25.20 -24.74 10.40
CA ALA A 68 -26.52 -25.13 10.90
C ALA A 68 -27.05 -26.44 10.27
N GLU A 69 -26.85 -26.64 8.97
CA GLU A 69 -27.23 -27.86 8.25
C GLU A 69 -26.46 -29.10 8.76
N GLN A 70 -25.15 -28.94 8.98
CA GLN A 70 -24.28 -30.01 9.47
C GLN A 70 -24.60 -30.37 10.92
N MET A 71 -24.93 -29.38 11.74
CA MET A 71 -25.40 -29.61 13.11
C MET A 71 -26.72 -30.37 13.17
N ALA A 72 -27.68 -30.03 12.30
CA ALA A 72 -28.96 -30.75 12.22
C ALA A 72 -28.75 -32.22 11.85
N LEU A 73 -27.80 -32.49 10.94
CA LEU A 73 -27.40 -33.84 10.57
C LEU A 73 -26.67 -34.57 11.71
N ALA A 74 -25.75 -33.91 12.42
CA ALA A 74 -25.08 -34.48 13.59
C ALA A 74 -26.09 -34.85 14.69
N LEU A 75 -27.07 -33.97 14.96
CA LEU A 75 -28.14 -34.23 15.91
C LEU A 75 -28.99 -35.44 15.48
N LYS A 76 -29.35 -35.53 14.18
CA LYS A 76 -30.08 -36.69 13.64
C LYS A 76 -29.29 -37.99 13.80
N LYS A 77 -27.97 -37.96 13.55
CA LYS A 77 -27.08 -39.12 13.75
C LYS A 77 -26.98 -39.53 15.22
N SER A 78 -26.99 -38.57 16.14
CA SER A 78 -26.92 -38.83 17.58
C SER A 78 -28.07 -39.72 18.10
N ALA A 79 -29.20 -39.78 17.38
CA ALA A 79 -30.31 -40.68 17.68
C ALA A 79 -30.01 -42.17 17.41
N ASN A 80 -28.91 -42.50 16.73
CA ASN A 80 -28.47 -43.88 16.46
C ASN A 80 -27.03 -44.12 16.96
N PRO A 81 -26.84 -44.33 18.28
CA PRO A 81 -25.51 -44.47 18.86
C PRO A 81 -24.67 -45.59 18.25
N SER A 82 -25.28 -46.72 17.89
CA SER A 82 -24.56 -47.86 17.30
C SER A 82 -23.94 -47.52 15.95
N GLU A 83 -24.64 -46.76 15.11
CA GLU A 83 -24.11 -46.28 13.81
C GLU A 83 -22.95 -45.30 14.03
N VAL A 84 -23.10 -44.37 14.98
CA VAL A 84 -22.07 -43.37 15.27
C VAL A 84 -20.80 -44.02 15.82
N LEU A 85 -20.94 -44.93 16.78
CA LEU A 85 -19.82 -45.67 17.37
C LEU A 85 -19.13 -46.55 16.33
N GLY A 86 -19.89 -47.26 15.49
CA GLY A 86 -19.34 -48.06 14.39
C GLY A 86 -18.52 -47.22 13.40
N TYR A 87 -19.07 -46.06 12.98
CA TYR A 87 -18.34 -45.14 12.11
C TYR A 87 -17.03 -44.67 12.76
N LEU A 88 -17.05 -44.29 14.05
CA LEU A 88 -15.84 -43.86 14.74
C LEU A 88 -14.81 -44.98 14.86
N CYS A 89 -15.21 -46.22 15.15
CA CYS A 89 -14.26 -47.35 15.14
C CYS A 89 -13.50 -47.47 13.82
N ASP A 90 -14.21 -47.28 12.70
CA ASP A 90 -13.63 -47.41 11.36
C ASP A 90 -12.76 -46.21 10.95
N HIS A 91 -12.95 -45.03 11.56
CA HIS A 91 -12.35 -43.76 11.12
C HIS A 91 -11.41 -43.10 12.14
N MET A 92 -11.21 -43.71 13.32
CA MET A 92 -10.26 -43.27 14.34
C MET A 92 -8.88 -43.93 14.11
N ASP A 93 -8.29 -43.56 12.98
CA ASP A 93 -7.08 -44.14 12.37
C ASP A 93 -5.75 -43.75 13.04
N SER A 94 -5.77 -42.85 14.03
CA SER A 94 -4.61 -42.48 14.83
C SER A 94 -4.91 -42.44 16.32
N ASP A 95 -3.87 -42.68 17.13
CA ASP A 95 -3.95 -42.53 18.59
C ASP A 95 -4.25 -41.09 19.00
N GLU A 96 -3.72 -40.11 18.26
CA GLU A 96 -4.04 -38.68 18.43
C GLU A 96 -5.57 -38.44 18.40
N LYS A 97 -6.27 -38.93 17.37
CA LYS A 97 -7.73 -38.78 17.26
C LYS A 97 -8.45 -39.43 18.43
N ARG A 98 -8.03 -40.64 18.83
CA ARG A 98 -8.59 -41.37 19.99
C ARG A 98 -8.44 -40.59 21.28
N TYR A 99 -7.27 -40.01 21.51
CA TYR A 99 -7.02 -39.19 22.69
C TYR A 99 -7.79 -37.85 22.65
N LEU A 100 -7.95 -37.23 21.49
CA LEU A 100 -8.76 -36.01 21.32
C LEU A 100 -10.23 -36.26 21.67
N LEU A 101 -10.82 -37.37 21.20
CA LEU A 101 -12.19 -37.72 21.57
C LEU A 101 -12.31 -37.85 23.09
N MET A 102 -11.40 -38.58 23.73
CA MET A 102 -11.42 -38.73 25.19
C MET A 102 -11.28 -37.39 25.92
N LEU A 103 -10.38 -36.50 25.47
CA LEU A 103 -10.23 -35.16 26.03
C LEU A 103 -11.53 -34.35 25.91
N ASP A 104 -12.24 -34.43 24.79
CA ASP A 104 -13.52 -33.76 24.60
C ASP A 104 -14.63 -34.33 25.49
N LEU A 105 -14.72 -35.67 25.63
CA LEU A 105 -15.67 -36.31 26.54
C LEU A 105 -15.42 -35.86 27.99
N TYR A 106 -14.17 -35.87 28.43
CA TYR A 106 -13.79 -35.38 29.75
C TYR A 106 -14.06 -33.88 29.91
N ASN A 107 -13.77 -33.07 28.90
CA ASN A 107 -13.95 -31.62 28.95
C ASN A 107 -15.43 -31.23 29.01
N ILE A 108 -16.30 -31.95 28.31
CA ILE A 108 -17.75 -31.75 28.37
C ILE A 108 -18.33 -32.18 29.72
N SER A 109 -17.74 -33.22 30.32
CA SER A 109 -18.06 -33.66 31.67
C SER A 109 -17.40 -32.78 32.76
N SER A 110 -16.62 -31.74 32.43
CA SER A 110 -15.75 -31.08 33.42
C SER A 110 -16.39 -29.94 34.23
N GLU A 111 -17.59 -29.49 33.85
CA GLU A 111 -18.28 -28.41 34.59
C GLU A 111 -18.76 -28.86 35.98
N ASP A 112 -19.10 -30.13 36.12
CA ASP A 112 -19.59 -30.78 37.34
C ASP A 112 -18.92 -32.16 37.50
N ASP A 113 -19.16 -32.89 38.59
CA ASP A 113 -18.70 -34.27 38.67
C ASP A 113 -19.43 -35.14 37.63
N PRO A 114 -18.71 -35.95 36.81
CA PRO A 114 -19.35 -36.76 35.77
C PRO A 114 -20.35 -37.75 36.39
N SER A 115 -21.56 -37.79 35.83
CA SER A 115 -22.61 -38.72 36.26
C SER A 115 -22.19 -40.18 36.03
N GLU A 116 -22.83 -41.13 36.72
CA GLU A 116 -22.54 -42.57 36.53
C GLU A 116 -22.66 -42.99 35.06
N LYS A 117 -23.65 -42.45 34.34
CA LYS A 117 -23.85 -42.75 32.91
C LYS A 117 -22.75 -42.19 32.03
N GLU A 118 -22.26 -40.98 32.30
CA GLU A 118 -21.11 -40.41 31.58
C GLU A 118 -19.85 -41.24 31.85
N GLN A 119 -19.63 -41.69 33.09
CA GLN A 119 -18.50 -42.55 33.45
C GLN A 119 -18.59 -43.92 32.76
N GLU A 120 -19.76 -44.54 32.72
CA GLU A 120 -19.99 -45.79 31.98
C GLU A 120 -19.69 -45.63 30.49
N ASN A 121 -20.13 -44.53 29.88
CA ASN A 121 -19.87 -44.26 28.47
C ASN A 121 -18.39 -43.97 28.19
N ILE A 122 -17.69 -43.24 29.06
CA ILE A 122 -16.24 -43.05 28.96
C ILE A 122 -15.52 -44.40 29.01
N ARG A 123 -15.92 -45.32 29.90
CA ARG A 123 -15.35 -46.67 29.95
C ARG A 123 -15.65 -47.48 28.68
N LEU A 124 -16.87 -47.37 28.15
CA LEU A 124 -17.26 -48.01 26.90
C LEU A 124 -16.41 -47.53 25.73
N VAL A 125 -16.30 -46.20 25.53
CA VAL A 125 -15.50 -45.61 24.45
C VAL A 125 -14.02 -45.93 24.62
N MET A 126 -13.50 -45.89 25.85
CA MET A 126 -12.12 -46.27 26.17
C MET A 126 -11.83 -47.72 25.75
N HIS A 127 -12.74 -48.66 26.06
CA HIS A 127 -12.58 -50.06 25.67
C HIS A 127 -12.71 -50.26 24.16
N MET A 128 -13.70 -49.60 23.55
CA MET A 128 -13.98 -49.66 22.12
C MET A 128 -12.82 -49.16 21.25
N LEU A 129 -12.15 -48.09 21.69
CA LEU A 129 -11.01 -47.51 20.98
C LEU A 129 -9.65 -48.05 21.46
N GLU A 130 -9.67 -49.11 22.27
CA GLU A 130 -8.47 -49.77 22.81
C GLU A 130 -7.50 -48.81 23.53
N ILE A 131 -8.04 -47.79 24.21
CA ILE A 131 -7.25 -46.76 24.88
C ILE A 131 -6.72 -47.31 26.22
N PRO A 132 -5.40 -47.30 26.47
CA PRO A 132 -4.84 -47.78 27.71
C PRO A 132 -5.37 -47.00 28.93
N GLU A 133 -5.69 -47.70 30.03
CA GLU A 133 -6.18 -47.04 31.27
C GLU A 133 -5.25 -45.92 31.75
N LYS A 134 -3.94 -46.12 31.65
CA LYS A 134 -2.94 -45.11 32.04
C LYS A 134 -3.06 -43.84 31.20
N ALA A 135 -3.24 -43.99 29.89
CA ALA A 135 -3.44 -42.85 28.99
C ALA A 135 -4.73 -42.11 29.33
N SER A 136 -5.84 -42.84 29.48
CA SER A 136 -7.14 -42.29 29.85
C SER A 136 -7.11 -41.49 31.16
N ARG A 137 -6.43 -42.01 32.20
CA ARG A 137 -6.22 -41.28 33.48
C ARG A 137 -5.43 -39.99 33.31
N LEU A 138 -4.39 -39.99 32.47
CA LEU A 138 -3.61 -38.78 32.19
C LEU A 138 -4.46 -37.71 31.48
N LEU A 139 -5.28 -38.10 30.50
CA LEU A 139 -6.19 -37.20 29.79
C LEU A 139 -7.23 -36.58 30.75
N ALA A 140 -7.83 -37.40 31.62
CA ALA A 140 -8.77 -36.92 32.64
C ALA A 140 -8.12 -35.92 33.60
N HIS A 141 -6.94 -36.24 34.14
CA HIS A 141 -6.20 -35.34 35.02
C HIS A 141 -5.79 -34.05 34.32
N PHE A 142 -5.45 -34.12 33.02
CA PHE A 142 -5.10 -32.94 32.25
C PHE A 142 -6.28 -31.97 32.13
N ILE A 143 -7.46 -32.46 31.77
CA ILE A 143 -8.69 -31.66 31.69
C ILE A 143 -9.05 -31.07 33.06
N GLN A 144 -8.96 -31.86 34.13
CA GLN A 144 -9.21 -31.37 35.48
C GLN A 144 -8.26 -30.22 35.85
N ALA A 145 -6.96 -30.36 35.57
CA ALA A 145 -5.98 -29.31 35.81
C ALA A 145 -6.22 -28.07 34.93
N ALA A 146 -6.62 -28.27 33.67
CA ALA A 146 -6.94 -27.20 32.72
C ALA A 146 -8.17 -26.40 33.17
N GLY A 147 -9.24 -27.08 33.63
CA GLY A 147 -10.44 -26.45 34.19
C GLY A 147 -10.18 -25.67 35.48
N GLN A 148 -9.21 -26.13 36.28
CA GLN A 148 -8.73 -25.43 37.49
C GLN A 148 -7.66 -24.35 37.20
N GLU A 149 -7.34 -24.09 35.93
CA GLU A 149 -6.35 -23.11 35.48
C GLU A 149 -4.91 -23.34 36.01
N LYS A 150 -4.53 -24.59 36.29
CA LYS A 150 -3.23 -24.96 36.88
C LYS A 150 -2.17 -25.28 35.81
N ASP A 151 -1.62 -24.26 35.17
CA ASP A 151 -0.67 -24.39 34.05
C ASP A 151 0.56 -25.27 34.35
N GLU A 152 1.16 -25.13 35.54
CA GLU A 152 2.30 -25.98 35.93
C GLU A 152 1.91 -27.45 36.03
N GLN A 153 0.71 -27.74 36.55
CA GLN A 153 0.22 -29.10 36.66
C GLN A 153 -0.09 -29.68 35.28
N CYS A 154 -0.71 -28.91 34.38
CA CYS A 154 -0.90 -29.31 32.99
C CYS A 154 0.43 -29.67 32.30
N ARG A 155 1.49 -28.87 32.51
CA ARG A 155 2.83 -29.16 31.94
C ARG A 155 3.45 -30.44 32.51
N ARG A 156 3.31 -30.68 33.83
CA ARG A 156 3.78 -31.93 34.46
C ARG A 156 3.03 -33.15 33.93
N ILE A 157 1.72 -33.05 33.74
CA ILE A 157 0.91 -34.14 33.17
C ILE A 157 1.29 -34.38 31.71
N TYR A 158 1.49 -33.32 30.92
CA TYR A 158 1.99 -33.46 29.55
C TYR A 158 3.33 -34.20 29.49
N GLN A 159 4.27 -33.90 30.39
CA GLN A 159 5.54 -34.63 30.46
C GLN A 159 5.33 -36.13 30.73
N GLN A 160 4.38 -36.49 31.60
CA GLN A 160 4.01 -37.89 31.84
C GLN A 160 3.37 -38.55 30.60
N MET A 161 2.59 -37.81 29.81
CA MET A 161 2.06 -38.28 28.53
C MET A 161 3.19 -38.55 27.53
N THR A 162 4.19 -37.66 27.46
CA THR A 162 5.38 -37.83 26.61
C THR A 162 6.20 -39.05 27.03
N GLU A 163 6.42 -39.25 28.34
CA GLU A 163 7.10 -40.44 28.88
C GLU A 163 6.32 -41.74 28.59
N ALA A 164 4.98 -41.66 28.57
CA ALA A 164 4.11 -42.75 28.17
C ALA A 164 4.05 -42.95 26.65
N LYS A 165 4.77 -42.14 25.86
CA LYS A 165 4.80 -42.17 24.39
C LYS A 165 3.42 -41.97 23.76
N MET A 166 2.55 -41.19 24.39
CA MET A 166 1.28 -40.82 23.80
C MET A 166 1.51 -39.87 22.61
N GLU A 167 0.82 -40.12 21.49
CA GLU A 167 0.83 -39.27 20.30
C GLU A 167 -0.02 -38.00 20.52
N LEU A 168 0.41 -37.15 21.46
CA LEU A 168 -0.14 -35.83 21.71
C LEU A 168 0.99 -34.84 21.94
N SER A 169 0.85 -33.65 21.38
CA SER A 169 1.74 -32.51 21.60
C SER A 169 1.04 -31.42 22.44
N LEU A 170 1.81 -30.45 22.90
CA LEU A 170 1.27 -29.25 23.53
C LEU A 170 0.33 -28.45 22.61
N MET A 171 0.43 -28.63 21.29
CA MET A 171 -0.43 -27.97 20.31
C MET A 171 -1.88 -28.43 20.44
N GLU A 172 -2.12 -29.74 20.48
CA GLU A 172 -3.47 -30.29 20.63
C GLU A 172 -4.06 -29.90 21.98
N LEU A 173 -3.24 -29.96 23.04
CA LEU A 173 -3.64 -29.66 24.41
C LEU A 173 -3.98 -28.18 24.65
N LYS A 174 -3.46 -27.27 23.82
CA LYS A 174 -3.75 -25.83 23.87
C LYS A 174 -5.24 -25.52 23.66
N TYR A 175 -5.96 -26.38 22.93
CA TYR A 175 -7.42 -26.24 22.74
C TYR A 175 -8.19 -26.23 24.07
N TYR A 176 -7.70 -27.02 25.04
CA TYR A 176 -8.28 -27.14 26.38
C TYR A 176 -7.68 -26.12 27.35
N ARG A 177 -6.41 -25.71 27.16
CA ARG A 177 -5.75 -24.66 27.96
C ARG A 177 -4.85 -23.74 27.12
N MET A 178 -5.39 -22.59 26.73
CA MET A 178 -4.73 -21.66 25.78
C MET A 178 -3.41 -21.03 26.27
N THR A 179 -3.16 -20.99 27.58
CA THR A 179 -1.93 -20.46 28.15
C THR A 179 -0.74 -21.40 27.99
N LEU A 180 -1.00 -22.67 27.62
CA LEU A 180 0.03 -23.60 27.20
C LEU A 180 0.48 -23.24 25.79
N TYR A 181 1.69 -22.73 25.69
CA TYR A 181 2.37 -22.54 24.42
C TYR A 181 3.79 -23.09 24.53
N GLU A 182 4.28 -23.59 23.41
CA GLU A 182 5.68 -23.90 23.16
C GLU A 182 6.11 -23.12 21.92
N THR A 183 7.40 -22.79 21.82
CA THR A 183 7.94 -22.10 20.64
C THR A 183 8.63 -23.14 19.78
N SER A 184 8.07 -23.45 18.62
CA SER A 184 8.69 -24.37 17.67
C SER A 184 9.82 -23.68 16.91
N LEU A 185 10.90 -24.40 16.66
CA LEU A 185 12.02 -23.92 15.84
C LEU A 185 11.83 -24.44 14.42
N CYS A 186 11.98 -23.56 13.43
CA CYS A 186 12.05 -23.92 12.02
C CYS A 186 13.48 -23.72 11.52
N THR A 187 14.09 -24.81 11.05
CA THR A 187 15.43 -24.83 10.46
C THR A 187 15.37 -25.19 8.97
N GLN A 188 16.47 -24.97 8.24
CA GLN A 188 16.61 -25.43 6.86
C GLN A 188 16.48 -26.96 6.76
N LYS A 189 16.98 -27.70 7.75
CA LYS A 189 16.88 -29.16 7.79
C LYS A 189 15.43 -29.65 7.83
N ASP A 190 14.55 -28.93 8.53
CA ASP A 190 13.12 -29.26 8.59
C ASP A 190 12.45 -29.08 7.22
N LEU A 191 12.81 -28.00 6.51
CA LEU A 191 12.35 -27.72 5.16
C LEU A 191 12.87 -28.74 4.14
N ASP A 192 14.15 -29.10 4.22
CA ASP A 192 14.78 -30.08 3.33
C ASP A 192 14.14 -31.47 3.49
N LYS A 193 13.75 -31.84 4.72
CA LYS A 193 13.08 -33.11 5.01
C LYS A 193 11.62 -33.12 4.56
N ALA A 194 10.88 -32.06 4.83
CA ALA A 194 9.43 -32.03 4.58
C ALA A 194 9.08 -31.66 3.14
N GLY A 195 9.88 -30.81 2.49
CA GLY A 195 9.56 -30.14 1.24
C GLY A 195 8.42 -29.12 1.38
N LYS A 196 7.35 -29.46 2.10
CA LYS A 196 6.23 -28.59 2.46
C LYS A 196 6.09 -28.57 3.97
N LEU A 197 6.33 -27.41 4.58
CA LEU A 197 6.27 -27.24 6.02
C LEU A 197 5.18 -26.23 6.38
N ARG A 198 4.34 -26.57 7.37
CA ARG A 198 3.33 -25.69 7.94
C ARG A 198 3.75 -25.34 9.36
N LEU A 199 3.80 -24.04 9.64
CA LEU A 199 4.07 -23.48 10.96
C LEU A 199 2.78 -22.87 11.53
N VAL A 200 2.50 -23.21 12.78
CA VAL A 200 1.32 -22.78 13.53
C VAL A 200 1.74 -22.29 14.93
N ASP A 201 0.92 -21.42 15.53
CA ASP A 201 1.19 -20.80 16.84
C ASP A 201 2.57 -20.11 16.91
N ARG A 202 3.39 -20.34 17.94
CA ARG A 202 4.64 -19.59 18.13
C ARG A 202 5.80 -20.32 17.47
N CYS A 203 6.44 -19.65 16.52
CA CYS A 203 7.59 -20.22 15.81
C CYS A 203 8.79 -19.28 15.82
N GLU A 204 9.99 -19.86 15.74
CA GLU A 204 11.24 -19.13 15.56
C GLU A 204 11.97 -19.64 14.31
N ILE A 205 12.45 -18.70 13.50
CA ILE A 205 13.40 -18.96 12.40
C ILE A 205 14.72 -18.31 12.83
N ARG A 206 15.65 -19.11 13.36
CA ARG A 206 16.90 -18.60 13.95
C ARG A 206 18.03 -18.41 12.94
N GLU A 207 17.95 -19.08 11.79
CA GLU A 207 18.96 -19.07 10.74
C GLU A 207 18.40 -18.56 9.41
N ASP A 208 19.28 -18.23 8.46
CA ASP A 208 18.88 -17.96 7.09
C ASP A 208 18.33 -19.26 6.47
N ILE A 209 17.12 -19.21 5.93
CA ILE A 209 16.48 -20.35 5.24
C ILE A 209 16.23 -20.04 3.76
N VAL A 210 16.20 -21.08 2.94
CA VAL A 210 16.04 -21.02 1.49
C VAL A 210 14.92 -21.96 1.05
N LEU A 211 13.89 -21.41 0.42
CA LEU A 211 12.82 -22.17 -0.23
C LEU A 211 13.18 -22.38 -1.70
N ARG A 212 13.70 -23.57 -2.01
CA ARG A 212 14.09 -23.98 -3.37
C ARG A 212 12.88 -24.40 -4.20
N ASP A 213 13.10 -24.67 -5.49
CA ASP A 213 12.09 -25.23 -6.40
C ASP A 213 11.30 -26.38 -5.74
N GLY A 214 9.97 -26.26 -5.70
CA GLY A 214 9.06 -27.24 -5.10
C GLY A 214 8.86 -27.11 -3.58
N MET A 215 9.66 -26.31 -2.88
CA MET A 215 9.50 -26.09 -1.44
C MET A 215 8.37 -25.11 -1.13
N VAL A 216 7.62 -25.40 -0.06
CA VAL A 216 6.56 -24.52 0.44
C VAL A 216 6.69 -24.34 1.94
N LEU A 217 6.75 -23.09 2.40
CA LEU A 217 6.59 -22.74 3.81
C LEU A 217 5.25 -22.02 4.00
N ARG A 218 4.36 -22.61 4.80
CA ARG A 218 3.06 -22.01 5.15
C ARG A 218 3.07 -21.55 6.59
N LEU A 219 2.80 -20.28 6.84
CA LEU A 219 2.56 -19.70 8.16
C LEU A 219 1.04 -19.54 8.32
N ASP A 220 0.47 -20.18 9.33
CA ASP A 220 -0.98 -20.30 9.47
C ASP A 220 -1.38 -20.04 10.92
N HIS A 221 -2.03 -18.90 11.16
CA HIS A 221 -2.34 -18.43 12.51
C HIS A 221 -1.10 -18.42 13.43
N ALA A 222 0.07 -18.09 12.85
CA ALA A 222 1.35 -18.21 13.51
C ALA A 222 1.90 -16.84 13.94
N VAL A 223 2.59 -16.80 15.07
CA VAL A 223 3.47 -15.72 15.51
C VAL A 223 4.91 -16.16 15.30
N VAL A 224 5.52 -15.70 14.21
CA VAL A 224 6.85 -16.12 13.78
C VAL A 224 7.88 -15.05 14.08
N ARG A 225 8.84 -15.36 14.95
CA ARG A 225 10.02 -14.52 15.21
C ARG A 225 11.15 -14.93 14.28
N ILE A 226 11.59 -14.00 13.43
CA ILE A 226 12.55 -14.27 12.37
C ILE A 226 13.87 -13.57 12.72
N TYR A 227 14.88 -14.33 13.13
CA TYR A 227 16.25 -13.84 13.37
C TYR A 227 17.12 -13.96 12.12
N GLY A 228 16.93 -15.00 11.29
CA GLY A 228 17.56 -15.12 9.98
C GLY A 228 16.84 -14.35 8.88
N ASN A 229 17.05 -14.71 7.62
CA ASN A 229 16.35 -14.17 6.45
C ASN A 229 15.72 -15.33 5.66
N ILE A 230 14.61 -15.07 4.99
CA ILE A 230 13.94 -16.07 4.15
C ILE A 230 14.26 -15.75 2.69
N SER A 231 15.02 -16.62 2.02
CA SER A 231 15.28 -16.52 0.58
C SER A 231 14.33 -17.46 -0.17
N ILE A 232 13.65 -16.94 -1.17
CA ILE A 232 12.75 -17.72 -2.02
C ILE A 232 13.45 -17.89 -3.37
N GLU A 233 13.90 -19.10 -3.68
CA GLU A 233 14.62 -19.46 -4.91
C GLU A 233 13.81 -20.50 -5.69
N GLY A 234 12.68 -20.06 -6.25
CA GLY A 234 11.72 -20.92 -6.95
C GLY A 234 10.68 -21.61 -6.07
N GLY A 235 10.85 -21.56 -4.75
CA GLY A 235 9.87 -22.01 -3.77
C GLY A 235 8.71 -21.03 -3.55
N THR A 236 7.86 -21.32 -2.55
CA THR A 236 6.71 -20.49 -2.18
C THR A 236 6.62 -20.26 -0.67
N LEU A 237 6.48 -19.00 -0.27
CA LEU A 237 6.09 -18.61 1.09
C LEU A 237 4.62 -18.19 1.09
N ILE A 238 3.82 -18.83 1.93
CA ILE A 238 2.41 -18.51 2.15
C ILE A 238 2.25 -18.09 3.62
N ALA A 239 1.61 -16.96 3.89
CA ALA A 239 1.27 -16.55 5.25
C ALA A 239 -0.19 -16.10 5.33
N GLU A 240 -0.94 -16.66 6.26
CA GLU A 240 -2.36 -16.37 6.45
C GLU A 240 -2.61 -16.13 7.95
N ASN A 241 -3.32 -15.05 8.28
CA ASN A 241 -3.71 -14.72 9.66
C ASN A 241 -2.53 -14.75 10.65
N SER A 242 -1.34 -14.36 10.19
CA SER A 242 -0.08 -14.59 10.90
C SER A 242 0.64 -13.29 11.23
N LYS A 243 1.35 -13.28 12.36
CA LYS A 243 2.23 -12.19 12.77
C LYS A 243 3.68 -12.55 12.53
N LEU A 244 4.38 -11.76 11.73
CA LEU A 244 5.81 -11.92 11.47
C LEU A 244 6.57 -10.81 12.20
N ILE A 245 7.52 -11.18 13.06
CA ILE A 245 8.28 -10.25 13.88
C ILE A 245 9.77 -10.41 13.55
N ARG A 246 10.35 -9.35 12.99
CA ARG A 246 11.79 -9.30 12.71
C ARG A 246 12.59 -9.21 14.01
N LYS A 247 13.62 -10.05 14.15
CA LYS A 247 14.52 -10.14 15.32
C LYS A 247 16.02 -10.16 14.96
N SER A 248 16.37 -9.93 13.70
CA SER A 248 17.78 -9.85 13.30
C SER A 248 18.43 -8.54 13.71
N ASP A 249 19.74 -8.55 13.71
CA ASP A 249 20.65 -7.41 13.72
C ASP A 249 20.98 -6.89 12.30
N SER A 250 20.50 -7.57 11.25
CA SER A 250 20.72 -7.24 9.85
C SER A 250 19.71 -6.22 9.34
N HIS A 251 20.19 -5.23 8.58
CA HIS A 251 19.33 -4.31 7.83
C HIS A 251 18.99 -4.81 6.41
N ARG A 252 19.21 -6.10 6.12
CA ARG A 252 18.75 -6.74 4.88
C ARG A 252 17.23 -6.93 4.91
N ALA A 253 16.63 -7.20 3.74
CA ALA A 253 15.21 -7.53 3.68
C ALA A 253 14.93 -8.85 4.40
N CYS A 254 13.83 -8.91 5.16
CA CYS A 254 13.39 -10.12 5.86
C CYS A 254 13.11 -11.27 4.88
N VAL A 255 12.47 -10.96 3.76
CA VAL A 255 12.12 -11.91 2.69
C VAL A 255 12.76 -11.44 1.38
N ASN A 256 13.45 -12.34 0.69
CA ASN A 256 14.14 -12.06 -0.57
C ASN A 256 13.64 -13.01 -1.66
N ILE A 257 12.91 -12.49 -2.66
CA ILE A 257 12.47 -13.28 -3.80
C ILE A 257 13.54 -13.25 -4.90
N ARG A 258 13.92 -14.44 -5.35
CA ARG A 258 14.84 -14.75 -6.44
C ARG A 258 14.24 -15.88 -7.29
N ARG A 259 14.77 -16.08 -8.50
CA ARG A 259 14.48 -17.23 -9.39
C ARG A 259 13.00 -17.66 -9.40
N ALA A 260 12.11 -16.83 -9.93
CA ALA A 260 10.67 -17.10 -10.03
C ALA A 260 9.93 -17.48 -8.73
N GLY A 261 10.51 -17.17 -7.56
CA GLY A 261 9.89 -17.44 -6.26
C GLY A 261 8.56 -16.71 -6.06
N LYS A 262 7.73 -17.23 -5.13
CA LYS A 262 6.39 -16.71 -4.86
C LYS A 262 6.19 -16.38 -3.38
N VAL A 263 5.58 -15.23 -3.12
CA VAL A 263 5.12 -14.82 -1.79
C VAL A 263 3.64 -14.50 -1.84
N ILE A 264 2.85 -15.14 -0.98
CA ILE A 264 1.42 -14.90 -0.83
C ILE A 264 1.16 -14.59 0.64
N MET A 265 0.58 -13.43 0.93
CA MET A 265 0.27 -13.00 2.29
C MET A 265 -1.15 -12.44 2.38
N GLU A 266 -1.90 -12.91 3.37
CA GLU A 266 -3.27 -12.49 3.62
C GLU A 266 -3.48 -12.29 5.12
N GLN A 267 -4.07 -11.14 5.50
CA GLN A 267 -4.39 -10.83 6.90
C GLN A 267 -3.18 -10.96 7.85
N CYS A 268 -2.01 -10.47 7.42
CA CYS A 268 -0.77 -10.58 8.17
C CYS A 268 -0.39 -9.28 8.89
N ASP A 269 0.25 -9.40 10.06
CA ASP A 269 0.83 -8.30 10.86
C ASP A 269 2.36 -8.43 10.82
N ILE A 270 3.04 -7.52 10.13
CA ILE A 270 4.47 -7.64 9.80
C ILE A 270 5.26 -6.48 10.44
N ASP A 271 5.84 -6.75 11.62
CA ASP A 271 6.69 -5.82 12.36
C ASP A 271 8.16 -6.01 11.97
N CYS A 272 8.71 -5.08 11.20
CA CYS A 272 10.12 -5.12 10.83
C CYS A 272 11.05 -4.58 11.92
N ARG A 273 10.51 -4.05 13.02
CA ARG A 273 11.29 -3.62 14.21
C ARG A 273 12.45 -2.67 13.90
N ASN A 274 12.32 -1.89 12.83
CA ASN A 274 13.33 -1.01 12.26
C ASN A 274 14.60 -1.70 11.74
N TYR A 275 14.54 -3.02 11.50
CA TYR A 275 15.61 -3.82 10.89
C TYR A 275 15.39 -3.96 9.38
N GLY A 276 15.74 -2.91 8.65
CA GLY A 276 15.76 -2.96 7.19
C GLY A 276 14.36 -2.99 6.56
N MET A 277 14.25 -3.77 5.50
CA MET A 277 13.05 -3.88 4.64
C MET A 277 12.26 -5.15 4.99
N PHE A 278 10.98 -5.19 4.62
CA PHE A 278 10.24 -6.45 4.68
C PHE A 278 10.59 -7.34 3.48
N LEU A 279 10.30 -6.87 2.26
CA LEU A 279 10.38 -7.67 1.04
C LEU A 279 11.33 -7.03 0.02
N ARG A 280 12.25 -7.82 -0.51
CA ARG A 280 13.02 -7.47 -1.72
C ARG A 280 12.80 -8.54 -2.78
N ALA A 281 12.23 -8.15 -3.91
CA ALA A 281 12.00 -9.04 -5.05
C ALA A 281 12.79 -8.54 -6.26
N GLN A 282 13.75 -9.35 -6.73
CA GLN A 282 14.50 -9.07 -7.97
C GLN A 282 13.98 -9.91 -9.15
N ASP A 283 13.05 -10.81 -8.87
CA ASP A 283 12.38 -11.72 -9.79
C ASP A 283 11.09 -12.21 -9.08
N GLY A 284 10.27 -13.01 -9.75
CA GLY A 284 9.13 -13.71 -9.15
C GLY A 284 7.90 -12.84 -8.90
N GLU A 285 7.02 -13.33 -8.04
CA GLU A 285 5.66 -12.79 -7.86
C GLU A 285 5.36 -12.61 -6.36
N ALA A 286 4.72 -11.50 -6.01
CA ALA A 286 4.28 -11.22 -4.65
C ALA A 286 2.83 -10.72 -4.62
N VAL A 287 2.03 -11.31 -3.75
CA VAL A 287 0.63 -10.94 -3.53
C VAL A 287 0.43 -10.71 -2.03
N ILE A 288 0.07 -9.49 -1.64
CA ILE A 288 -0.14 -9.12 -0.24
C ILE A 288 -1.51 -8.45 -0.13
N ARG A 289 -2.39 -9.03 0.69
CA ARG A 289 -3.77 -8.57 0.86
C ARG A 289 -4.10 -8.36 2.34
N ASP A 290 -4.85 -7.29 2.61
CA ASP A 290 -5.45 -6.99 3.91
C ASP A 290 -4.48 -7.12 5.09
N SER A 291 -3.22 -6.73 4.88
CA SER A 291 -2.11 -6.91 5.81
C SER A 291 -1.57 -5.56 6.29
N GLU A 292 -0.71 -5.59 7.31
CA GLU A 292 -0.01 -4.41 7.83
C GLU A 292 1.51 -4.64 7.82
N ILE A 293 2.27 -3.69 7.26
CA ILE A 293 3.74 -3.73 7.18
C ILE A 293 4.29 -2.44 7.75
N TYR A 294 5.16 -2.54 8.77
CA TYR A 294 5.57 -1.36 9.53
C TYR A 294 6.94 -1.45 10.20
N HIS A 295 7.41 -0.29 10.67
CA HIS A 295 8.73 -0.09 11.28
C HIS A 295 9.85 -0.57 10.36
N THR A 296 9.93 -0.03 9.14
CA THR A 296 11.01 -0.35 8.19
C THR A 296 11.99 0.81 8.07
N THR A 297 13.26 0.50 7.83
CA THR A 297 14.32 1.51 7.69
C THR A 297 15.29 1.17 6.55
N ARG A 298 16.15 2.14 6.21
CA ARG A 298 17.21 2.09 5.18
C ARG A 298 16.73 1.93 3.74
N GLY A 299 15.62 1.25 3.49
CA GLY A 299 14.99 1.12 2.18
C GLY A 299 13.48 0.95 2.29
N ALA A 300 12.82 0.96 1.13
CA ALA A 300 11.38 0.73 1.02
C ALA A 300 10.96 -0.57 1.73
N ALA A 301 9.83 -0.55 2.45
CA ALA A 301 9.27 -1.76 3.05
C ALA A 301 9.14 -2.90 2.03
N VAL A 302 8.68 -2.58 0.82
CA VAL A 302 8.64 -3.45 -0.35
C VAL A 302 9.46 -2.85 -1.48
N ARG A 303 10.53 -3.56 -1.88
CA ARG A 303 11.39 -3.21 -3.02
C ARG A 303 11.21 -4.24 -4.13
N PHE A 304 10.68 -3.83 -5.27
CA PHE A 304 10.18 -4.78 -6.28
C PHE A 304 10.63 -4.48 -7.71
N TRP A 305 11.28 -5.47 -8.34
CA TRP A 305 11.69 -5.49 -9.74
C TRP A 305 11.37 -6.86 -10.39
N GLY A 306 10.45 -7.62 -9.80
CA GLY A 306 10.05 -8.93 -10.29
C GLY A 306 8.99 -8.86 -11.40
N LYS A 307 8.25 -9.96 -11.59
CA LYS A 307 7.25 -10.10 -12.65
C LYS A 307 5.91 -9.47 -12.29
N THR A 308 5.37 -9.79 -11.10
CA THR A 308 4.05 -9.29 -10.64
C THR A 308 4.08 -8.92 -9.16
N LEU A 309 3.59 -7.73 -8.84
CA LEU A 309 3.31 -7.30 -7.46
C LEU A 309 1.85 -6.86 -7.36
N GLU A 310 1.11 -7.48 -6.44
CA GLU A 310 -0.24 -7.05 -6.07
C GLU A 310 -0.29 -6.69 -4.58
N LEU A 311 -0.65 -5.44 -4.29
CA LEU A 311 -0.90 -4.92 -2.95
C LEU A 311 -2.36 -4.46 -2.87
N THR A 312 -3.19 -5.13 -2.08
CA THR A 312 -4.62 -4.79 -1.94
C THR A 312 -4.98 -4.65 -0.48
N GLY A 313 -5.72 -3.58 -0.10
CA GLY A 313 -6.21 -3.40 1.27
C GLY A 313 -5.12 -3.29 2.35
N THR A 314 -3.85 -3.14 1.95
CA THR A 314 -2.69 -3.24 2.85
C THR A 314 -2.37 -1.88 3.48
N VAL A 315 -1.99 -1.90 4.75
CA VAL A 315 -1.54 -0.71 5.50
C VAL A 315 -0.02 -0.72 5.61
N PHE A 316 0.60 0.40 5.24
CA PHE A 316 2.00 0.67 5.49
C PHE A 316 2.13 1.81 6.48
N HIS A 317 2.88 1.62 7.58
CA HIS A 317 3.15 2.72 8.48
C HIS A 317 4.53 2.76 9.10
N HIS A 318 5.02 3.98 9.37
CA HIS A 318 6.36 4.19 9.92
C HIS A 318 7.44 3.51 9.06
N CYS A 319 7.38 3.77 7.75
CA CYS A 319 8.29 3.22 6.76
C CYS A 319 9.24 4.31 6.27
N TYR A 320 10.53 4.16 6.55
CA TYR A 320 11.55 5.14 6.23
C TYR A 320 12.59 4.60 5.24
N SER A 321 12.82 5.34 4.16
CA SER A 321 13.82 5.03 3.14
C SER A 321 14.78 6.20 2.98
N ARG A 322 16.10 5.93 2.91
CA ARG A 322 17.09 6.94 2.48
C ARG A 322 17.18 7.07 0.96
N GLU A 323 16.42 6.24 0.24
CA GLU A 323 16.28 6.26 -1.22
C GLU A 323 14.87 6.75 -1.58
N ASN A 324 14.29 6.23 -2.66
CA ASN A 324 12.93 6.54 -3.09
C ASN A 324 11.93 5.51 -2.55
N GLY A 325 10.67 5.92 -2.36
CA GLY A 325 9.59 5.05 -1.89
C GLY A 325 9.79 4.63 -0.44
N GLY A 326 9.14 5.31 0.52
CA GLY A 326 9.28 4.95 1.94
C GLY A 326 8.69 3.57 2.23
N ALA A 327 7.49 3.32 1.71
CA ALA A 327 6.80 2.04 1.82
C ALA A 327 7.05 1.15 0.61
N VAL A 328 6.88 1.66 -0.61
CA VAL A 328 6.97 0.86 -1.82
C VAL A 328 7.89 1.52 -2.83
N MET A 329 8.90 0.79 -3.31
CA MET A 329 9.69 1.17 -4.47
C MET A 329 9.61 0.06 -5.51
N ALA A 330 8.86 0.30 -6.58
CA ALA A 330 8.77 -0.60 -7.71
C ALA A 330 9.40 0.02 -8.97
N ARG A 331 10.16 -0.78 -9.72
CA ARG A 331 10.83 -0.30 -10.95
C ARG A 331 10.53 -1.12 -12.19
N ASP A 332 9.98 -2.32 -12.03
CA ASP A 332 9.69 -3.20 -13.15
C ASP A 332 8.50 -4.12 -12.82
N GLY A 333 8.03 -4.85 -13.82
CA GLY A 333 6.94 -5.80 -13.73
C GLY A 333 5.55 -5.17 -13.72
N LYS A 334 4.55 -6.04 -13.69
CA LYS A 334 3.15 -5.64 -13.54
C LYS A 334 2.87 -5.37 -12.07
N VAL A 335 2.76 -4.09 -11.72
CA VAL A 335 2.53 -3.66 -10.32
C VAL A 335 1.16 -3.05 -10.17
N THR A 336 0.44 -3.52 -9.16
CA THR A 336 -0.88 -3.02 -8.80
C THR A 336 -0.95 -2.74 -7.30
N ILE A 337 -1.36 -1.52 -6.95
CA ILE A 337 -1.57 -1.06 -5.58
C ILE A 337 -3.00 -0.53 -5.48
N ARG A 338 -3.87 -1.20 -4.73
CA ARG A 338 -5.29 -0.82 -4.62
C ARG A 338 -5.75 -0.74 -3.18
N GLN A 339 -6.55 0.27 -2.86
CA GLN A 339 -7.22 0.39 -1.55
C GLN A 339 -6.24 0.34 -0.37
N CYS A 340 -4.98 0.71 -0.60
CA CYS A 340 -3.95 0.69 0.43
C CYS A 340 -3.94 2.00 1.22
N ARG A 341 -3.43 1.93 2.45
CA ARG A 341 -3.23 3.11 3.31
C ARG A 341 -1.77 3.27 3.66
N PHE A 342 -1.26 4.48 3.53
CA PHE A 342 0.13 4.82 3.84
C PHE A 342 0.13 5.90 4.91
N TRP A 343 0.81 5.63 6.02
CA TRP A 343 0.85 6.54 7.16
C TRP A 343 2.27 6.72 7.70
N HIS A 344 2.72 7.97 7.82
CA HIS A 344 4.06 8.24 8.39
C HIS A 344 5.18 7.57 7.58
N CYS A 345 5.10 7.67 6.25
CA CYS A 345 6.12 7.15 5.33
C CYS A 345 7.00 8.30 4.83
N GLU A 346 8.31 8.05 4.76
CA GLU A 346 9.28 9.08 4.38
C GLU A 346 10.35 8.53 3.43
N ALA A 347 10.69 9.32 2.41
CA ALA A 347 11.73 9.02 1.42
C ALA A 347 12.30 10.29 0.77
N VAL A 348 13.30 10.13 -0.11
CA VAL A 348 13.83 11.23 -0.93
C VAL A 348 12.80 11.68 -1.97
N ARG A 349 12.25 10.72 -2.73
CA ARG A 349 11.15 10.92 -3.68
C ARG A 349 10.07 9.88 -3.48
N GLY A 350 8.82 10.29 -3.58
CA GLY A 350 7.69 9.40 -3.38
C GLY A 350 7.65 8.95 -1.92
N GLY A 351 7.30 9.86 -1.00
CA GLY A 351 7.42 9.64 0.44
C GLY A 351 6.83 8.31 0.91
N ALA A 352 5.76 7.86 0.27
CA ALA A 352 5.25 6.50 0.41
C ALA A 352 5.63 5.59 -0.77
N VAL A 353 5.35 6.03 -2.01
CA VAL A 353 5.38 5.16 -3.20
C VAL A 353 6.23 5.78 -4.30
N TYR A 354 7.16 4.99 -4.81
CA TYR A 354 7.93 5.31 -6.01
C TYR A 354 7.71 4.21 -7.06
N ILE A 355 7.26 4.61 -8.25
CA ILE A 355 6.94 3.69 -9.36
C ILE A 355 7.46 4.21 -10.70
N ARG A 356 7.38 3.35 -11.73
CA ARG A 356 7.57 3.73 -13.14
C ARG A 356 6.26 3.59 -13.91
N GLN A 357 6.23 4.14 -15.12
CA GLN A 357 5.11 4.06 -16.06
C GLN A 357 4.59 2.63 -16.22
N SER A 358 3.31 2.50 -16.59
CA SER A 358 2.54 1.24 -16.75
C SER A 358 2.13 0.51 -15.46
N MET A 359 2.42 1.08 -14.28
CA MET A 359 1.98 0.56 -12.99
C MET A 359 0.66 1.21 -12.53
N GLU A 360 -0.16 0.48 -11.78
CA GLU A 360 -1.48 0.93 -11.31
C GLU A 360 -1.47 1.26 -9.81
N ILE A 361 -1.98 2.43 -9.44
CA ILE A 361 -2.23 2.85 -8.05
C ILE A 361 -3.66 3.42 -7.97
N ARG A 362 -4.57 2.72 -7.29
CA ARG A 362 -5.98 3.15 -7.22
C ARG A 362 -6.54 3.19 -5.82
N ASN A 363 -7.37 4.21 -5.57
CA ASN A 363 -8.20 4.31 -4.37
C ASN A 363 -7.38 4.24 -3.06
N CYS A 364 -6.17 4.79 -3.07
CA CYS A 364 -5.26 4.76 -1.93
C CYS A 364 -5.37 6.04 -1.09
N PHE A 365 -5.03 5.93 0.20
CA PHE A 365 -5.01 7.06 1.12
C PHE A 365 -3.62 7.25 1.73
N PHE A 366 -3.13 8.48 1.68
CA PHE A 366 -1.81 8.86 2.19
C PHE A 366 -1.99 9.89 3.29
N LYS A 367 -1.42 9.62 4.46
CA LYS A 367 -1.46 10.52 5.61
C LYS A 367 -0.08 10.72 6.20
N LYS A 368 0.32 11.98 6.40
CA LYS A 368 1.64 12.29 6.98
C LYS A 368 2.76 11.59 6.20
N CYS A 369 2.73 11.67 4.88
CA CYS A 369 3.81 11.19 4.03
C CYS A 369 4.73 12.35 3.65
N TYR A 370 6.04 12.10 3.67
CA TYR A 370 7.06 13.13 3.56
C TYR A 370 8.07 12.79 2.47
N ALA A 371 8.36 13.75 1.60
CA ALA A 371 9.47 13.64 0.65
C ALA A 371 10.45 14.80 0.86
N SER A 372 11.76 14.51 0.83
CA SER A 372 12.78 15.57 0.94
C SER A 372 12.95 16.38 -0.35
N GLU A 373 12.56 15.81 -1.50
CA GLU A 373 12.58 16.50 -2.80
C GLU A 373 11.17 16.67 -3.38
N TYR A 374 10.56 15.59 -3.88
CA TYR A 374 9.33 15.64 -4.68
C TYR A 374 8.44 14.42 -4.45
N GLY A 375 7.13 14.61 -4.61
CA GLY A 375 6.14 13.54 -4.49
C GLY A 375 5.96 13.14 -3.04
N ALA A 376 5.30 13.99 -2.25
CA ALA A 376 5.11 13.74 -0.81
C ALA A 376 4.52 12.35 -0.54
N ALA A 377 3.63 11.89 -1.41
CA ALA A 377 3.05 10.55 -1.38
C ALA A 377 3.60 9.67 -2.51
N VAL A 378 3.46 10.11 -3.76
CA VAL A 378 3.72 9.30 -4.96
C VAL A 378 4.68 10.03 -5.90
N PHE A 379 5.69 9.31 -6.38
CA PHE A 379 6.56 9.76 -7.47
C PHE A 379 6.58 8.71 -8.57
N CYS A 380 6.16 9.09 -9.78
CA CYS A 380 6.09 8.20 -10.93
C CYS A 380 7.05 8.66 -12.03
N ILE A 381 7.91 7.77 -12.52
CA ILE A 381 8.70 8.03 -13.73
C ILE A 381 7.90 7.63 -14.98
N GLY A 382 7.68 8.59 -15.87
CA GLY A 382 6.91 8.47 -17.11
C GLY A 382 5.46 8.91 -16.95
N TRP A 383 4.69 8.79 -18.03
CA TRP A 383 3.32 9.31 -18.09
C TRP A 383 2.38 8.60 -17.14
N ILE A 384 1.69 9.38 -16.31
CA ILE A 384 0.59 8.92 -15.48
C ILE A 384 -0.68 9.01 -16.33
N GLY A 385 -1.16 7.87 -16.82
CA GLY A 385 -2.51 7.74 -17.38
C GLY A 385 -3.52 7.28 -16.33
N ASP A 386 -4.61 6.66 -16.77
CA ASP A 386 -5.71 6.14 -15.92
C ASP A 386 -5.30 5.06 -14.89
N GLY A 387 -4.04 4.64 -14.93
CA GLY A 387 -3.44 3.73 -13.96
C GLY A 387 -3.34 4.33 -12.56
N VAL A 388 -3.25 5.66 -12.42
CA VAL A 388 -3.16 6.32 -11.11
C VAL A 388 -4.39 7.19 -10.87
N SER A 389 -5.25 6.80 -9.94
CA SER A 389 -6.52 7.50 -9.71
C SER A 389 -7.11 7.25 -8.32
N GLY A 390 -8.05 8.10 -7.90
CA GLY A 390 -8.73 7.95 -6.60
C GLY A 390 -7.80 8.12 -5.39
N LEU A 391 -6.70 8.85 -5.56
CA LEU A 391 -5.74 9.09 -4.49
C LEU A 391 -6.23 10.21 -3.57
N ARG A 392 -6.11 10.01 -2.26
CA ARG A 392 -6.47 11.00 -1.25
C ARG A 392 -5.28 11.27 -0.33
N TYR A 393 -5.08 12.52 0.03
CA TYR A 393 -3.93 12.96 0.82
C TYR A 393 -4.39 13.76 2.05
N GLN A 394 -3.69 13.59 3.16
CA GLN A 394 -3.91 14.35 4.39
C GLN A 394 -2.55 14.65 5.05
N GLU A 395 -2.26 15.92 5.31
CA GLU A 395 -1.06 16.35 6.05
C GLU A 395 0.26 15.81 5.42
N CYS A 396 0.31 15.70 4.09
CA CYS A 396 1.51 15.26 3.36
C CYS A 396 2.36 16.48 2.97
N PHE A 397 3.69 16.31 2.99
CA PHE A 397 4.61 17.40 2.66
C PHE A 397 5.72 16.95 1.68
N PRO A 398 6.03 17.77 0.66
CA PRO A 398 5.54 19.15 0.45
C PRO A 398 4.09 19.20 -0.07
N GLU A 399 3.31 20.17 0.42
CA GLU A 399 1.92 20.38 0.00
C GLU A 399 1.82 20.73 -1.49
N ARG A 400 0.72 20.35 -2.14
CA ARG A 400 0.45 20.57 -3.58
C ARG A 400 1.47 19.89 -4.51
N THR A 401 2.24 18.93 -4.00
CA THR A 401 3.16 18.09 -4.78
C THR A 401 3.10 16.66 -4.28
N GLU A 402 1.94 16.24 -3.80
CA GLU A 402 1.73 14.91 -3.21
C GLU A 402 1.92 13.82 -4.24
N THR A 403 1.52 14.06 -5.49
CA THR A 403 1.82 13.18 -6.62
C THR A 403 2.56 13.95 -7.70
N ILE A 404 3.73 13.42 -8.07
CA ILE A 404 4.59 13.97 -9.10
C ILE A 404 4.77 12.95 -10.23
N GLN A 405 4.53 13.42 -11.44
CA GLN A 405 4.93 12.78 -12.68
C GLN A 405 6.32 13.27 -13.09
N TYR A 406 7.21 12.38 -13.50
CA TYR A 406 8.56 12.71 -13.94
C TYR A 406 8.77 12.21 -15.36
N ILE A 407 8.70 13.11 -16.34
CA ILE A 407 8.89 12.79 -17.75
C ILE A 407 10.38 12.91 -18.07
N ILE A 408 10.97 11.82 -18.57
CA ILE A 408 12.35 11.79 -19.05
C ILE A 408 12.43 11.00 -20.34
N ALA A 409 13.05 11.60 -21.36
CA ALA A 409 13.29 10.99 -22.66
C ALA A 409 14.64 11.48 -23.19
N PRO A 410 15.70 10.65 -23.21
CA PRO A 410 17.04 11.09 -23.59
C PRO A 410 17.16 11.71 -24.99
N ARG A 411 16.22 11.40 -25.90
CA ARG A 411 16.17 11.94 -27.27
C ARG A 411 15.12 13.05 -27.45
N GLY A 412 14.58 13.58 -26.36
CA GLY A 412 13.38 14.42 -26.40
C GLY A 412 12.11 13.60 -26.62
N LEU A 413 10.96 14.25 -26.52
CA LEU A 413 9.65 13.66 -26.77
C LEU A 413 8.94 14.42 -27.89
N GLU A 414 8.61 13.72 -28.97
CA GLU A 414 7.79 14.27 -30.05
C GLU A 414 6.30 14.09 -29.74
N ILE A 415 5.54 15.17 -29.84
CA ILE A 415 4.09 15.19 -29.67
C ILE A 415 3.47 15.45 -31.03
N SER A 416 2.95 14.39 -31.66
CA SER A 416 2.29 14.42 -32.98
C SER A 416 0.77 14.25 -32.92
N GLY A 417 0.22 13.97 -31.74
CA GLY A 417 -1.22 13.91 -31.47
C GLY A 417 -1.60 14.82 -30.30
N GLU A 418 -2.72 14.53 -29.64
CA GLU A 418 -3.09 15.20 -28.40
C GLU A 418 -2.29 14.62 -27.22
N CYS A 419 -1.76 15.52 -26.39
CA CYS A 419 -1.01 15.18 -25.19
C CYS A 419 -1.40 16.16 -24.08
N GLU A 420 -1.59 15.65 -22.87
CA GLU A 420 -2.09 16.42 -21.73
C GLU A 420 -1.21 16.24 -20.50
N ILE A 421 -0.91 17.34 -19.83
CA ILE A 421 -0.27 17.38 -18.51
C ILE A 421 -1.30 17.95 -17.52
N GLY A 422 -2.08 17.06 -16.91
CA GLY A 422 -3.09 17.36 -15.88
C GLY A 422 -2.64 17.09 -14.44
N ILE A 423 -1.40 16.61 -14.26
CA ILE A 423 -0.81 16.25 -12.96
C ILE A 423 0.49 17.05 -12.79
N HIS A 424 0.84 17.36 -11.55
CA HIS A 424 2.09 18.05 -11.24
C HIS A 424 3.28 17.28 -11.81
N THR A 425 4.07 17.94 -12.66
CA THR A 425 4.99 17.26 -13.57
C THR A 425 6.35 17.93 -13.60
N ILE A 426 7.40 17.13 -13.47
CA ILE A 426 8.76 17.53 -13.81
C ILE A 426 9.04 17.06 -15.24
N VAL A 427 9.37 18.00 -16.11
CA VAL A 427 9.72 17.76 -17.50
C VAL A 427 11.24 17.83 -17.62
N ASP A 428 11.87 16.65 -17.64
CA ASP A 428 13.31 16.45 -17.72
C ASP A 428 13.74 15.95 -19.11
N CYS A 429 13.10 16.50 -20.14
CA CYS A 429 13.49 16.35 -21.54
C CYS A 429 12.86 17.45 -22.38
N GLU A 430 13.41 17.69 -23.57
CA GLU A 430 12.79 18.61 -24.53
C GLU A 430 11.46 18.03 -25.04
N LEU A 431 10.40 18.85 -25.00
CA LEU A 431 9.11 18.53 -25.59
C LEU A 431 9.01 19.22 -26.96
N GLN A 432 8.78 18.45 -28.01
CA GLN A 432 8.66 18.93 -29.38
C GLN A 432 7.25 18.68 -29.91
N VAL A 433 6.39 19.70 -29.85
CA VAL A 433 5.03 19.66 -30.40
C VAL A 433 5.10 19.88 -31.91
N GLN A 434 4.85 18.82 -32.67
CA GLN A 434 4.86 18.81 -34.12
C GLN A 434 3.67 19.61 -34.69
N PRO A 435 3.67 20.02 -35.98
CA PRO A 435 2.60 20.85 -36.56
C PRO A 435 1.18 20.29 -36.37
N GLN A 436 1.03 18.97 -36.39
CA GLN A 436 -0.24 18.27 -36.17
C GLN A 436 -0.57 18.00 -34.69
N GLY A 437 0.39 18.20 -33.79
CA GLY A 437 0.26 17.88 -32.37
C GLY A 437 -0.33 19.02 -31.55
N THR A 438 -0.85 18.65 -30.38
CA THR A 438 -1.39 19.57 -29.38
C THR A 438 -0.87 19.16 -28.00
N LEU A 439 -0.28 20.10 -27.27
CA LEU A 439 0.07 19.94 -25.86
C LEU A 439 -0.85 20.82 -25.00
N ARG A 440 -1.61 20.18 -24.10
CA ARG A 440 -2.46 20.85 -23.11
C ARG A 440 -1.82 20.73 -21.73
N ILE A 441 -1.68 21.84 -21.01
CA ILE A 441 -1.20 21.89 -19.63
C ILE A 441 -2.30 22.47 -18.76
N HIS A 442 -2.79 21.61 -17.88
CA HIS A 442 -3.99 21.67 -17.05
C HIS A 442 -3.89 21.59 -15.53
N ASP A 443 -4.43 22.53 -14.75
CA ASP A 443 -4.59 22.34 -13.29
C ASP A 443 -3.32 21.81 -12.56
N ALA A 444 -2.13 22.13 -13.09
CA ALA A 444 -0.89 21.48 -12.72
C ALA A 444 0.24 22.47 -12.44
N VAL A 445 1.16 22.06 -11.55
CA VAL A 445 2.48 22.68 -11.41
C VAL A 445 3.44 21.94 -12.33
N VAL A 446 4.06 22.63 -13.28
CA VAL A 446 5.01 22.07 -14.23
C VAL A 446 6.40 22.68 -14.03
N TYR A 447 7.37 21.83 -13.73
CA TYR A 447 8.78 22.19 -13.59
C TYR A 447 9.50 21.87 -14.89
N LEU A 448 9.93 22.90 -15.62
CA LEU A 448 10.62 22.77 -16.90
C LEU A 448 12.12 22.80 -16.72
N ARG A 449 12.79 21.68 -17.00
CA ARG A 449 14.26 21.59 -17.12
C ARG A 449 14.76 21.77 -18.54
N TYR A 450 13.84 21.69 -19.49
CA TYR A 450 14.07 21.91 -20.92
C TYR A 450 12.92 22.73 -21.49
N PRO A 451 13.15 23.47 -22.60
CA PRO A 451 12.12 24.28 -23.22
C PRO A 451 11.04 23.40 -23.87
N ILE A 452 9.83 23.95 -23.95
CA ILE A 452 8.78 23.42 -24.82
C ILE A 452 8.96 24.05 -26.21
N ARG A 453 9.25 23.25 -27.22
CA ARG A 453 9.24 23.69 -28.63
C ARG A 453 7.92 23.34 -29.27
N CYS A 454 7.26 24.31 -29.88
CA CYS A 454 5.94 24.12 -30.45
C CYS A 454 5.82 24.65 -31.88
N ARG A 455 5.37 23.78 -32.78
CA ARG A 455 4.90 24.09 -34.15
C ARG A 455 3.40 23.80 -34.34
N GLY A 456 2.81 23.03 -33.44
CA GLY A 456 1.38 22.72 -33.39
C GLY A 456 0.59 23.70 -32.50
N TYR A 457 -0.21 23.15 -31.59
CA TYR A 457 -0.95 23.91 -30.57
C TYR A 457 -0.35 23.72 -29.17
N LEU A 458 -0.26 24.81 -28.42
CA LEU A 458 0.09 24.80 -27.00
C LEU A 458 -0.99 25.52 -26.19
N GLU A 459 -1.61 24.82 -25.26
CA GLU A 459 -2.69 25.35 -24.42
C GLU A 459 -2.26 25.21 -22.95
N ILE A 460 -2.24 26.32 -22.21
CA ILE A 460 -1.89 26.33 -20.79
C ILE A 460 -3.05 26.99 -20.04
N GLU A 461 -3.74 26.23 -19.19
CA GLU A 461 -4.88 26.68 -18.41
C GLU A 461 -4.73 26.33 -16.93
N LYS A 462 -5.06 27.28 -16.04
CA LYS A 462 -5.08 27.11 -14.56
C LYS A 462 -3.82 26.45 -13.99
N SER A 463 -2.68 26.70 -14.62
CA SER A 463 -1.44 25.98 -14.35
C SER A 463 -0.34 26.91 -13.88
N PHE A 464 0.61 26.36 -13.13
CA PHE A 464 1.82 27.06 -12.73
C PHE A 464 3.03 26.42 -13.40
N VAL A 465 3.57 27.07 -14.43
CA VAL A 465 4.77 26.63 -15.14
C VAL A 465 5.98 27.40 -14.63
N ARG A 466 7.04 26.69 -14.27
CA ARG A 466 8.24 27.27 -13.67
C ARG A 466 9.49 26.70 -14.33
N ALA A 467 10.48 27.55 -14.58
CA ALA A 467 11.81 27.08 -14.94
C ALA A 467 12.50 26.42 -13.73
N ASP A 468 13.04 25.21 -13.91
CA ASP A 468 13.79 24.46 -12.90
C ASP A 468 15.14 24.06 -13.50
N ASP A 469 16.24 24.69 -13.08
CA ASP A 469 17.61 24.42 -13.56
C ASP A 469 17.79 24.23 -15.09
N MET A 470 16.93 24.89 -15.88
CA MET A 470 16.96 24.80 -17.34
C MET A 470 18.21 25.49 -17.92
N GLU A 471 18.78 24.96 -19.00
CA GLU A 471 19.89 25.62 -19.71
C GLU A 471 19.41 26.69 -20.70
N ALA A 472 18.36 26.38 -21.46
CA ALA A 472 17.78 27.27 -22.48
C ALA A 472 17.41 28.65 -21.91
N ASN A 473 17.40 29.67 -22.78
CA ASN A 473 17.09 31.04 -22.38
C ASN A 473 15.60 31.27 -22.12
N ASP A 474 14.73 30.59 -22.86
CA ASP A 474 13.28 30.77 -22.82
C ASP A 474 12.59 29.46 -22.44
N MET A 475 11.51 29.55 -21.67
CA MET A 475 10.73 28.39 -21.24
C MET A 475 9.96 27.75 -22.39
N ILE A 476 9.48 28.57 -23.31
CA ILE A 476 8.63 28.14 -24.43
C ILE A 476 9.13 28.81 -25.71
N ILE A 477 9.26 28.01 -26.76
CA ILE A 477 9.70 28.43 -28.09
C ILE A 477 8.60 28.06 -29.08
N LEU A 478 7.96 29.06 -29.68
CA LEU A 478 6.94 28.90 -30.72
C LEU A 478 7.58 29.17 -32.09
N GLU A 479 7.63 28.15 -32.94
CA GLU A 479 8.25 28.20 -34.28
C GLU A 479 7.15 28.01 -35.33
N HIS A 480 6.55 29.11 -35.82
CA HIS A 480 5.41 29.05 -36.73
C HIS A 480 4.27 28.15 -36.19
N ALA A 481 4.13 28.13 -34.86
CA ALA A 481 3.07 27.43 -34.16
C ALA A 481 1.69 27.82 -34.68
N ARG A 482 0.80 26.84 -34.81
CA ARG A 482 -0.59 27.04 -35.23
C ARG A 482 -1.37 27.90 -34.23
N GLY A 483 -1.05 27.78 -32.94
CA GLY A 483 -1.58 28.65 -31.90
C GLY A 483 -0.98 28.37 -30.54
N CYS A 484 -0.97 29.41 -29.69
CA CYS A 484 -0.61 29.28 -28.29
C CYS A 484 -1.61 30.04 -27.43
N THR A 485 -2.17 29.40 -26.40
CA THR A 485 -3.05 30.04 -25.43
C THR A 485 -2.52 29.87 -24.01
N VAL A 486 -2.53 30.95 -23.22
CA VAL A 486 -2.16 30.96 -21.80
C VAL A 486 -3.28 31.63 -21.01
N LYS A 487 -4.05 30.86 -20.26
CA LYS A 487 -5.26 31.33 -19.56
C LYS A 487 -5.17 31.03 -18.07
N GLU A 488 -5.46 32.04 -17.24
CA GLU A 488 -5.55 31.87 -15.78
C GLU A 488 -4.33 31.17 -15.16
N SER A 489 -3.16 31.38 -15.76
CA SER A 489 -1.95 30.60 -15.48
C SER A 489 -0.81 31.49 -15.03
N ARG A 490 0.20 30.90 -14.40
CA ARG A 490 1.43 31.57 -13.99
C ARG A 490 2.62 30.96 -14.71
N LEU A 491 3.45 31.81 -15.32
CA LEU A 491 4.77 31.47 -15.86
C LEU A 491 5.82 32.19 -15.03
N ASP A 492 6.76 31.45 -14.44
CA ASP A 492 7.83 31.98 -13.59
C ASP A 492 9.21 31.57 -14.11
N GLY A 493 9.93 32.56 -14.65
CA GLY A 493 11.27 32.40 -15.19
C GLY A 493 12.37 32.29 -14.14
N MET A 494 12.01 32.30 -12.84
CA MET A 494 12.92 32.10 -11.72
C MET A 494 14.10 33.08 -11.65
N GLY A 495 13.89 34.29 -12.17
CA GLY A 495 14.88 35.35 -12.22
C GLY A 495 16.05 35.06 -13.16
N ARG A 496 15.93 34.02 -14.00
CA ARG A 496 17.00 33.53 -14.87
C ARG A 496 16.57 33.41 -16.33
N LYS A 497 15.30 33.07 -16.58
CA LYS A 497 14.78 32.67 -17.90
C LYS A 497 13.79 33.68 -18.47
N GLY A 498 13.63 33.69 -19.79
CA GLY A 498 12.54 34.36 -20.49
C GLY A 498 11.30 33.46 -20.52
N GLY A 499 10.17 34.04 -20.88
CA GLY A 499 8.90 33.32 -20.92
C GLY A 499 8.71 32.60 -22.25
N ILE A 500 8.08 33.31 -23.19
CA ILE A 500 7.70 32.79 -24.51
C ILE A 500 8.45 33.53 -25.59
N PHE A 501 9.26 32.81 -26.37
CA PHE A 501 9.83 33.30 -27.62
C PHE A 501 8.96 32.83 -28.79
N ALA A 502 8.36 33.75 -29.53
CA ALA A 502 7.47 33.44 -30.64
C ALA A 502 8.04 33.93 -31.97
N THR A 503 7.98 33.10 -33.01
CA THR A 503 8.35 33.50 -34.38
C THR A 503 7.26 33.08 -35.34
N GLY A 504 6.64 34.07 -36.01
CA GLY A 504 5.57 33.81 -36.98
C GLY A 504 4.31 33.17 -36.39
N SER A 505 4.13 33.27 -35.06
CA SER A 505 3.04 32.64 -34.32
C SER A 505 2.12 33.68 -33.69
N ARG A 506 0.82 33.40 -33.76
CA ARG A 506 -0.19 34.11 -32.96
C ARG A 506 -0.26 33.49 -31.57
N MET A 507 -0.51 34.32 -30.57
CA MET A 507 -0.71 33.85 -29.21
C MET A 507 -1.77 34.67 -28.48
N GLU A 508 -2.46 34.01 -27.56
CA GLU A 508 -3.44 34.61 -26.67
C GLU A 508 -3.02 34.40 -25.22
N ALA A 509 -3.05 35.46 -24.42
CA ALA A 509 -2.82 35.39 -22.99
C ALA A 509 -3.94 36.13 -22.26
N TYR A 510 -4.59 35.46 -21.32
CA TYR A 510 -5.74 35.98 -20.58
C TYR A 510 -5.61 35.70 -19.09
N ARG A 511 -5.83 36.73 -18.24
CA ARG A 511 -5.82 36.61 -16.77
C ARG A 511 -4.61 35.84 -16.21
N SER A 512 -3.46 36.00 -16.84
CA SER A 512 -2.26 35.21 -16.55
C SER A 512 -1.13 36.07 -15.98
N VAL A 513 -0.24 35.45 -15.23
CA VAL A 513 0.90 36.10 -14.57
C VAL A 513 2.20 35.63 -15.20
N PHE A 514 2.99 36.57 -15.71
CA PHE A 514 4.36 36.33 -16.15
C PHE A 514 5.29 37.02 -15.18
N CYS A 515 6.17 36.26 -14.52
CA CYS A 515 6.99 36.81 -13.45
C CYS A 515 8.43 36.32 -13.45
N ASN A 516 9.29 37.13 -12.84
CA ASN A 516 10.71 36.84 -12.62
C ASN A 516 11.45 36.45 -13.91
N MET A 517 11.30 37.26 -14.96
CA MET A 517 11.90 36.98 -16.27
C MET A 517 13.23 37.72 -16.39
N ARG A 518 14.32 37.02 -16.75
CA ARG A 518 15.66 37.64 -16.95
C ARG A 518 16.45 37.09 -18.14
N GLY A 519 16.01 35.99 -18.76
CA GLY A 519 16.66 35.43 -19.95
C GLY A 519 16.39 36.32 -21.16
N THR A 520 15.14 36.35 -21.62
CA THR A 520 14.64 37.32 -22.59
C THR A 520 13.44 38.09 -22.00
N ARG A 521 12.51 38.55 -22.84
CA ARG A 521 11.24 39.13 -22.38
C ARG A 521 10.29 38.06 -21.85
N ALA A 522 9.25 38.48 -21.15
CA ALA A 522 8.17 37.56 -20.78
C ALA A 522 7.45 37.01 -22.02
N VAL A 523 7.21 37.88 -23.00
CA VAL A 523 6.73 37.51 -24.33
C VAL A 523 7.60 38.23 -25.36
N PHE A 524 8.23 37.50 -26.26
CA PHE A 524 9.13 38.05 -27.26
C PHE A 524 8.72 37.66 -28.68
N ASN A 525 8.76 38.66 -29.58
CA ASN A 525 8.56 38.52 -31.03
C ASN A 525 7.21 37.91 -31.48
N ALA A 526 6.17 38.03 -30.64
CA ALA A 526 4.83 37.55 -30.99
C ALA A 526 4.21 38.34 -32.16
N TYR A 527 3.58 37.64 -33.11
CA TYR A 527 2.90 38.25 -34.25
C TYR A 527 1.41 38.39 -33.98
N PHE A 528 0.92 39.64 -33.94
CA PHE A 528 -0.48 39.99 -33.69
C PHE A 528 -1.09 39.30 -32.44
N PRO A 529 -0.43 39.34 -31.26
CA PRO A 529 -0.94 38.67 -30.06
C PRO A 529 -2.19 39.35 -29.49
N GLN A 530 -2.94 38.60 -28.68
CA GLN A 530 -4.03 39.11 -27.84
C GLN A 530 -3.66 38.89 -26.37
N ILE A 531 -3.18 39.93 -25.69
CA ILE A 531 -2.75 39.86 -24.29
C ILE A 531 -3.70 40.72 -23.47
N THR A 532 -4.55 40.09 -22.68
CA THR A 532 -5.65 40.76 -21.99
C THR A 532 -5.68 40.41 -20.50
N GLN A 533 -5.85 41.41 -19.64
CA GLN A 533 -5.96 41.24 -18.18
C GLN A 533 -4.78 40.47 -17.54
N CYS A 534 -3.59 40.56 -18.13
CA CYS A 534 -2.39 39.86 -17.64
C CYS A 534 -1.55 40.74 -16.70
N ILE A 535 -0.76 40.08 -15.84
CA ILE A 535 0.21 40.72 -14.96
C ILE A 535 1.62 40.34 -15.39
N PHE A 536 2.47 41.34 -15.59
CA PHE A 536 3.90 41.18 -15.86
C PHE A 536 4.67 41.79 -14.69
N ASN A 537 5.33 40.95 -13.90
CA ASN A 537 6.01 41.39 -12.69
C ASN A 537 7.49 41.00 -12.70
N TYR A 538 8.38 41.97 -12.46
CA TYR A 538 9.81 41.74 -12.36
C TYR A 538 10.41 41.09 -13.64
N CYS A 539 10.09 41.66 -14.80
CA CYS A 539 10.65 41.26 -16.10
C CYS A 539 11.83 42.17 -16.47
N GLN A 540 13.06 41.66 -16.43
CA GLN A 540 14.30 42.45 -16.44
C GLN A 540 14.91 42.71 -17.83
N ASN A 541 14.36 42.11 -18.89
CA ASN A 541 14.75 42.39 -20.29
C ASN A 541 13.57 42.89 -21.14
N GLY A 542 12.44 43.20 -20.49
CA GLY A 542 11.20 43.68 -21.09
C GLY A 542 10.02 42.78 -20.76
N GLY A 543 8.81 43.35 -20.69
CA GLY A 543 7.57 42.57 -20.55
C GLY A 543 7.18 41.89 -21.87
N VAL A 544 6.65 42.67 -22.82
CA VAL A 544 6.14 42.20 -24.11
C VAL A 544 6.92 42.85 -25.24
N HIS A 545 7.32 42.08 -26.24
CA HIS A 545 7.73 42.58 -27.56
C HIS A 545 6.89 41.89 -28.64
N CYS A 546 6.17 42.66 -29.45
CA CYS A 546 5.27 42.12 -30.45
C CYS A 546 5.22 42.95 -31.74
N GLN A 547 4.72 42.33 -32.80
CA GLN A 547 4.40 42.97 -34.08
C GLN A 547 2.88 43.16 -34.19
N SER A 548 2.39 44.38 -33.97
CA SER A 548 0.96 44.73 -33.89
C SER A 548 0.24 43.92 -32.80
N GLY A 549 -1.10 43.84 -32.84
CA GLY A 549 -1.90 43.10 -31.85
C GLY A 549 -2.47 43.97 -30.74
N VAL A 550 -2.99 43.34 -29.68
CA VAL A 550 -3.71 43.99 -28.58
C VAL A 550 -3.04 43.65 -27.25
N VAL A 551 -2.74 44.68 -26.47
CA VAL A 551 -2.37 44.58 -25.06
C VAL A 551 -3.37 45.41 -24.26
N GLU A 552 -4.28 44.75 -23.55
CA GLU A 552 -5.41 45.43 -22.91
C GLU A 552 -5.60 45.03 -21.44
N GLY A 553 -5.92 45.99 -20.57
CA GLY A 553 -6.26 45.70 -19.18
C GLY A 553 -5.09 45.11 -18.37
N CYS A 554 -3.84 45.25 -18.85
CA CYS A 554 -2.68 44.58 -18.29
C CYS A 554 -1.97 45.45 -17.24
N LEU A 555 -1.35 44.80 -16.26
CA LEU A 555 -0.54 45.44 -15.23
C LEU A 555 0.93 45.04 -15.39
N PHE A 556 1.80 46.04 -15.57
CA PHE A 556 3.25 45.87 -15.64
C PHE A 556 3.90 46.49 -14.40
N VAL A 557 4.67 45.71 -13.65
CA VAL A 557 5.29 46.13 -12.40
C VAL A 557 6.77 45.76 -12.38
N ASN A 558 7.62 46.72 -12.05
CA ASN A 558 9.07 46.52 -11.91
C ASN A 558 9.74 45.91 -13.15
N CYS A 559 9.26 46.27 -14.35
CA CYS A 559 9.86 45.82 -15.60
C CYS A 559 11.05 46.71 -15.98
N ARG A 560 12.12 46.09 -16.49
CA ARG A 560 13.29 46.78 -17.02
C ARG A 560 13.60 46.31 -18.43
N GLY A 561 14.18 47.15 -19.27
CA GLY A 561 14.62 46.76 -20.61
C GLY A 561 15.35 47.88 -21.34
N LYS A 562 15.92 47.59 -22.50
CA LYS A 562 16.65 48.62 -23.28
C LYS A 562 15.73 49.72 -23.81
N SER A 563 14.62 49.32 -24.41
CA SER A 563 13.61 50.22 -24.98
C SER A 563 12.23 49.68 -24.65
N GLY A 564 11.32 50.54 -24.17
CA GLY A 564 9.96 50.14 -23.78
C GLY A 564 9.96 48.98 -22.79
N ALA A 565 10.35 49.27 -21.54
CA ALA A 565 10.62 48.26 -20.52
C ALA A 565 9.44 47.34 -20.22
N ALA A 566 8.21 47.82 -20.38
CA ALA A 566 7.01 46.99 -20.29
C ALA A 566 6.58 46.46 -21.65
N VAL A 567 6.37 47.33 -22.64
CA VAL A 567 5.89 46.94 -23.97
C VAL A 567 6.73 47.58 -25.05
N THR A 568 7.18 46.77 -26.01
CA THR A 568 7.70 47.24 -27.30
C THR A 568 6.83 46.71 -28.42
N MET A 569 6.20 47.61 -29.17
CA MET A 569 5.24 47.25 -30.20
C MET A 569 5.67 47.78 -31.57
N LEU A 570 5.98 46.87 -32.49
CA LEU A 570 6.33 47.19 -33.87
C LEU A 570 5.11 47.08 -34.80
N GLY A 571 5.15 47.74 -35.96
CA GLY A 571 4.08 47.69 -36.96
C GLY A 571 2.97 48.74 -36.76
N LYS A 572 2.04 48.79 -37.72
CA LYS A 572 1.09 49.91 -37.88
C LYS A 572 -0.33 49.64 -37.34
N LYS A 573 -0.62 48.44 -36.80
CA LYS A 573 -1.97 48.02 -36.37
C LYS A 573 -1.98 47.46 -34.94
N GLY A 574 -1.30 48.14 -34.04
CA GLY A 574 -1.22 47.76 -32.63
C GLY A 574 -2.11 48.61 -31.73
N MET A 575 -2.61 48.06 -30.63
CA MET A 575 -3.40 48.76 -29.61
C MET A 575 -2.90 48.39 -28.21
N ILE A 576 -2.62 49.41 -27.41
CA ILE A 576 -2.33 49.29 -25.98
C ILE A 576 -3.42 50.08 -25.25
N ASN A 577 -4.34 49.39 -24.57
CA ASN A 577 -5.53 50.03 -23.97
C ASN A 577 -5.67 49.68 -22.48
N ASN A 578 -6.07 50.64 -21.66
CA ASN A 578 -6.46 50.39 -20.26
C ASN A 578 -5.39 49.63 -19.45
N CYS A 579 -4.10 49.91 -19.71
CA CYS A 579 -2.98 49.25 -19.05
C CYS A 579 -2.38 50.15 -17.95
N ARG A 580 -1.87 49.53 -16.90
CA ARG A 580 -1.15 50.23 -15.82
C ARG A 580 0.31 49.82 -15.79
N PHE A 581 1.19 50.80 -15.74
CA PHE A 581 2.64 50.65 -15.72
C PHE A 581 3.18 51.25 -14.42
N VAL A 582 3.87 50.44 -13.62
CA VAL A 582 4.39 50.85 -12.30
C VAL A 582 5.87 50.50 -12.21
N ARG A 583 6.72 51.51 -12.01
CA ARG A 583 8.18 51.34 -11.88
C ARG A 583 8.81 50.59 -13.07
N CYS A 584 8.37 50.95 -14.28
CA CYS A 584 8.95 50.42 -15.52
C CYS A 584 10.06 51.34 -16.02
N ILE A 585 11.28 50.81 -16.18
CA ILE A 585 12.48 51.62 -16.42
C ILE A 585 13.19 51.13 -17.69
N SER A 586 13.33 52.00 -18.69
CA SER A 586 14.14 51.71 -19.89
C SER A 586 15.53 52.31 -19.78
N ASP A 587 16.54 51.74 -20.45
CA ASP A 587 17.90 52.32 -20.47
C ASP A 587 18.14 53.33 -21.60
N ILE A 588 17.41 53.19 -22.72
CA ILE A 588 17.67 53.94 -23.97
C ILE A 588 16.47 54.80 -24.36
N SER A 589 15.26 54.22 -24.45
CA SER A 589 14.09 54.91 -24.99
C SER A 589 12.74 54.35 -24.51
N GLY A 590 11.72 55.20 -24.49
CA GLY A 590 10.32 54.81 -24.34
C GLY A 590 9.84 54.57 -22.90
N GLY A 591 10.72 54.61 -21.90
CA GLY A 591 10.35 54.36 -20.50
C GLY A 591 9.62 53.03 -20.34
N ALA A 592 8.32 53.08 -20.03
CA ALA A 592 7.48 51.89 -20.00
C ALA A 592 7.11 51.34 -21.40
N VAL A 593 6.83 52.18 -22.39
CA VAL A 593 6.25 51.78 -23.68
C VAL A 593 7.02 52.40 -24.84
N ASP A 594 7.52 51.56 -25.75
CA ASP A 594 8.08 51.98 -27.03
C ASP A 594 7.22 51.42 -28.17
N LYS A 595 6.70 52.26 -29.07
CA LYS A 595 5.77 51.84 -30.11
C LYS A 595 6.06 52.49 -31.46
N ALA A 596 5.86 51.71 -32.53
CA ALA A 596 5.96 52.21 -33.90
C ALA A 596 4.82 53.18 -34.26
N VAL A 597 5.11 54.05 -35.23
CA VAL A 597 4.15 55.00 -35.81
C VAL A 597 2.95 54.23 -36.40
N GLY A 598 1.74 54.56 -35.93
CA GLY A 598 0.48 53.90 -36.31
C GLY A 598 -0.15 53.03 -35.22
N SER A 599 0.60 52.64 -34.18
CA SER A 599 0.02 51.93 -33.03
C SER A 599 -0.65 52.89 -32.03
N GLN A 600 -1.79 52.50 -31.49
CA GLN A 600 -2.60 53.27 -30.52
C GLN A 600 -2.17 52.99 -29.07
N LEU A 601 -2.24 54.02 -28.24
CA LEU A 601 -2.02 53.94 -26.79
C LEU A 601 -3.13 54.77 -26.12
N GLU A 602 -4.04 54.09 -25.42
CA GLU A 602 -5.28 54.69 -24.91
C GLU A 602 -5.51 54.29 -23.45
N ASN A 603 -6.07 55.22 -22.65
CA ASN A 603 -6.51 54.97 -21.28
C ASN A 603 -5.47 54.30 -20.35
N CYS A 604 -4.17 54.57 -20.55
CA CYS A 604 -3.10 53.94 -19.78
C CYS A 604 -2.59 54.83 -18.63
N GLU A 605 -2.23 54.21 -17.52
CA GLU A 605 -1.65 54.87 -16.35
C GLU A 605 -0.16 54.56 -16.20
N PHE A 606 0.66 55.58 -15.92
CA PHE A 606 2.09 55.45 -15.70
C PHE A 606 2.47 56.01 -14.33
N GLN A 607 3.09 55.17 -13.49
CA GLN A 607 3.52 55.52 -12.14
C GLN A 607 5.00 55.17 -11.97
N ASP A 608 5.82 56.16 -11.62
CA ASP A 608 7.26 55.99 -11.35
C ASP A 608 8.04 55.33 -12.53
N CYS A 609 7.61 55.57 -13.76
CA CYS A 609 8.29 55.08 -14.97
C CYS A 609 9.35 56.07 -15.44
N THR A 610 10.57 55.59 -15.72
CA THR A 610 11.68 56.44 -16.14
C THR A 610 12.40 55.87 -17.37
N GLN A 611 13.12 56.74 -18.05
CA GLN A 611 14.07 56.44 -19.12
C GLN A 611 15.48 56.75 -18.65
#